data_AF-A0A4Q3AAK7-F1
#
_entry.id   AF-A0A4Q3AAK7-F1
#
_cell.length_a   1.000
_cell.length_b   1.000
_cell.length_c   1.000
_cell.angle_alpha   90.00
_cell.angle_beta   90.00
_cell.angle_gamma   90.00
#
_symmetry.space_group_name_H-M   'P 1'
#
loop_
_entity.id
_entity.type
_entity.pdbx_description
1 polymer ?
#
loop_
_entity_poly.entity_id
_entity_poly.type
_entity_poly.pdbx_seq_one_letter_code
_entity_poly.pdbx_strand_id
1 'polypeptide(L)'
;TQDHNGGCIAFGPDGYLYLGMGDTGPQGDPQGHSQDMSLLLGKMLRISIDHRDGDLPYSIPADNPFRGQAGVRPEIWASGFREPWRFSWDAKTGDLWVGDVGQNRYEEVAIVRRGENHGWNVIEGFTPHSDRYKKAEVTLTPPVWSYSRRQGASVTGGFVYHGKKAPALEGWYIFADHESRRVWALSQKDRTVEKIVEICQAPTRVVSISQTPDGELQLVGFNSGKIYQLDLSSVELDPLEMRVLASTAEKAPVISRHVVSDPGPGWNAVDFDDSSWTESSGGYGTRGTPGGVIRTEWRSSDIWLRREFFLPDHFRAKEDSNISLRVHHDEDAEIYLNGSRIADLPRWTQGYTDVPIPDEAAKVLRPGRNVMAIHCSNKGGGQYIDAGLVEVVSRTSGKKRP
;
A
#
# COMPACT_ATOMS: atom_id res chain seq x y z
N THR A 1 11.76 23.26 -7.46
CA THR A 1 12.19 23.09 -6.06
C THR A 1 12.97 21.80 -6.00
N GLN A 2 14.06 21.73 -5.22
CA GLN A 2 14.76 20.48 -4.93
C GLN A 2 14.10 19.87 -3.69
N ASP A 3 12.96 19.22 -3.90
CA ASP A 3 12.24 18.45 -2.88
C ASP A 3 12.64 16.96 -3.04
N HIS A 4 12.41 16.08 -2.06
CA HIS A 4 12.74 14.64 -2.15
C HIS A 4 14.24 14.32 -2.30
N ASN A 5 15.06 14.85 -1.40
CA ASN A 5 16.50 14.60 -1.45
C ASN A 5 16.89 13.20 -0.92
N GLY A 6 16.04 12.59 -0.08
CA GLY A 6 16.44 11.42 0.70
C GLY A 6 17.57 11.78 1.67
N GLY A 7 18.64 10.98 1.67
CA GLY A 7 19.87 11.26 2.41
C GLY A 7 20.10 10.39 3.63
N CYS A 8 19.25 9.40 3.89
CA CYS A 8 19.57 8.38 4.88
C CYS A 8 20.78 7.56 4.40
N ILE A 9 21.70 7.29 5.32
CA ILE A 9 22.86 6.44 5.09
C ILE A 9 23.00 5.45 6.25
N ALA A 10 23.40 4.21 5.93
CA ALA A 10 23.76 3.21 6.93
C ALA A 10 24.69 2.16 6.33
N PHE A 11 25.48 1.50 7.18
CA PHE A 11 26.21 0.32 6.77
C PHE A 11 25.27 -0.89 6.72
N GLY A 12 25.41 -1.69 5.66
CA GLY A 12 24.78 -2.99 5.57
C GLY A 12 25.53 -4.04 6.40
N PRO A 13 24.91 -5.22 6.60
CA PRO A 13 25.56 -6.35 7.28
C PRO A 13 26.77 -6.89 6.51
N ASP A 14 26.91 -6.51 5.24
CA ASP A 14 28.03 -6.82 4.36
C ASP A 14 29.20 -5.82 4.46
N GLY A 15 29.08 -4.80 5.31
CA GLY A 15 30.14 -3.80 5.54
C GLY A 15 30.19 -2.66 4.52
N TYR A 16 29.29 -2.64 3.52
CA TYR A 16 29.23 -1.54 2.56
C TYR A 16 28.32 -0.41 3.03
N LEU A 17 28.56 0.80 2.52
CA LEU A 17 27.73 1.96 2.81
C LEU A 17 26.55 2.01 1.83
N TYR A 18 25.34 2.06 2.38
CA TYR A 18 24.10 2.25 1.63
C TYR A 18 23.60 3.68 1.77
N LEU A 19 23.00 4.21 0.70
CA LEU A 19 22.42 5.55 0.67
C LEU A 19 21.05 5.53 -0.02
N GLY A 20 20.08 6.23 0.55
CA GLY A 20 18.77 6.46 -0.08
C GLY A 20 18.74 7.82 -0.75
N MET A 21 18.42 7.86 -2.05
CA MET A 21 18.32 9.08 -2.85
C MET A 21 16.92 9.18 -3.44
N GLY A 22 16.22 10.28 -3.18
CA GLY A 22 14.91 10.53 -3.79
C GLY A 22 15.00 11.00 -5.24
N ASP A 23 13.84 11.14 -5.88
CA ASP A 23 13.69 11.50 -7.29
C ASP A 23 13.91 12.99 -7.58
N THR A 24 14.08 13.80 -6.53
CA THR A 24 14.24 15.26 -6.54
C THR A 24 13.05 16.08 -7.05
N GLY A 25 11.90 15.43 -7.27
CA GLY A 25 10.70 16.02 -7.86
C GLY A 25 10.90 16.54 -9.28
N PRO A 26 9.97 17.39 -9.80
CA PRO A 26 8.71 17.80 -9.17
C PRO A 26 7.68 16.66 -9.15
N GLN A 27 6.47 16.96 -8.67
CA GLN A 27 5.35 16.02 -8.58
C GLN A 27 5.18 15.19 -9.86
N GLY A 28 5.13 13.88 -9.68
CA GLY A 28 4.91 12.86 -10.70
C GLY A 28 6.17 12.47 -11.46
N ASP A 29 7.37 12.85 -11.00
CA ASP A 29 8.66 12.55 -11.64
C ASP A 29 8.60 12.69 -13.18
N PRO A 30 8.31 13.89 -13.70
CA PRO A 30 8.08 14.09 -15.13
C PRO A 30 9.34 13.93 -15.98
N GLN A 31 10.53 13.78 -15.36
CA GLN A 31 11.77 13.44 -16.03
C GLN A 31 12.08 11.94 -15.95
N GLY A 32 11.41 11.18 -15.09
CA GLY A 32 11.58 9.74 -14.95
C GLY A 32 12.89 9.37 -14.25
N HIS A 33 13.39 10.24 -13.37
CA HIS A 33 14.63 10.04 -12.63
C HIS A 33 14.69 8.67 -11.94
N SER A 34 13.56 8.24 -11.39
CA SER A 34 13.43 6.98 -10.65
C SER A 34 13.64 5.75 -11.54
N GLN A 35 13.25 5.86 -12.82
CA GLN A 35 13.39 4.81 -13.85
C GLN A 35 14.61 4.99 -14.76
N ASP A 36 15.25 6.16 -14.73
CA ASP A 36 16.50 6.44 -15.44
C ASP A 36 17.68 5.84 -14.65
N MET A 37 18.32 4.84 -15.25
CA MET A 37 19.43 4.10 -14.65
C MET A 37 20.79 4.80 -14.84
N SER A 38 20.84 5.88 -15.64
CA SER A 38 22.03 6.73 -15.80
C SER A 38 22.17 7.75 -14.66
N LEU A 39 21.13 7.88 -13.82
CA LEU A 39 21.07 8.80 -12.69
C LEU A 39 21.12 8.04 -11.35
N LEU A 40 21.61 8.74 -10.32
CA LEU A 40 21.64 8.27 -8.93
C LEU A 40 20.38 8.64 -8.13
N LEU A 41 19.35 9.17 -8.81
CA LEU A 41 18.13 9.73 -8.20
C LEU A 41 16.99 8.70 -8.21
N GLY A 42 16.18 8.66 -7.15
CA GLY A 42 15.14 7.65 -6.94
C GLY A 42 15.71 6.23 -6.80
N LYS A 43 16.83 6.10 -6.08
CA LYS A 43 17.63 4.87 -5.96
C LYS A 43 18.01 4.58 -4.50
N MET A 44 18.19 3.28 -4.22
CA MET A 44 19.08 2.83 -3.16
C MET A 44 20.46 2.58 -3.78
N LEU A 45 21.51 3.15 -3.19
CA LEU A 45 22.90 3.04 -3.65
C LEU A 45 23.70 2.18 -2.66
N ARG A 46 24.77 1.53 -3.15
CA ARG A 46 25.72 0.74 -2.36
C ARG A 46 27.15 0.97 -2.85
N ILE A 47 28.03 1.43 -1.96
CA ILE A 47 29.44 1.74 -2.26
C ILE A 47 30.37 1.21 -1.16
N SER A 48 31.64 1.02 -1.51
CA SER A 48 32.70 0.74 -0.54
C SER A 48 33.52 1.99 -0.25
N ILE A 49 33.69 2.30 1.03
CA ILE A 49 34.48 3.45 1.49
C ILE A 49 35.93 3.09 1.81
N ASP A 50 36.31 1.81 1.74
CA ASP A 50 37.64 1.33 2.13
C ASP A 50 38.70 1.59 1.04
N HIS A 51 38.25 1.69 -0.21
CA HIS A 51 39.11 1.83 -1.38
C HIS A 51 38.52 2.82 -2.39
N ARG A 52 39.39 3.34 -3.25
CA ARG A 52 39.03 4.21 -4.38
C ARG A 52 39.02 3.43 -5.68
N ASP A 53 38.14 3.81 -6.60
CA ASP A 53 38.10 3.28 -7.98
C ASP A 53 38.33 4.44 -8.97
N GLY A 54 39.54 4.51 -9.53
CA GLY A 54 39.99 5.64 -10.35
C GLY A 54 39.93 6.97 -9.58
N ASP A 55 39.21 7.94 -10.14
CA ASP A 55 39.02 9.27 -9.55
C ASP A 55 37.91 9.31 -8.48
N LEU A 56 37.13 8.23 -8.32
CA LEU A 56 36.09 8.18 -7.30
C LEU A 56 36.70 8.05 -5.90
N PRO A 57 36.21 8.79 -4.89
CA PRO A 57 36.71 8.68 -3.51
C PRO A 57 36.26 7.39 -2.81
N TYR A 58 35.53 6.52 -3.50
CA TYR A 58 35.00 5.23 -3.08
C TYR A 58 35.20 4.22 -4.20
N SER A 59 34.89 2.95 -3.94
CA SER A 59 34.91 1.88 -4.93
C SER A 59 33.55 1.22 -5.06
N ILE A 60 33.31 0.59 -6.22
CA ILE A 60 32.08 -0.13 -6.49
C ILE A 60 32.25 -1.60 -6.06
N PRO A 61 31.42 -2.12 -5.14
CA PRO A 61 31.42 -3.55 -4.81
C PRO A 61 31.29 -4.42 -6.06
N ALA A 62 32.11 -5.46 -6.16
CA ALA A 62 32.19 -6.31 -7.35
C ALA A 62 30.85 -7.00 -7.67
N ASP A 63 30.04 -7.25 -6.64
CA ASP A 63 28.74 -7.87 -6.68
C ASP A 63 27.59 -6.85 -6.77
N ASN A 64 27.81 -5.56 -7.06
CA ASN A 64 26.69 -4.66 -7.36
C ASN A 64 25.92 -5.11 -8.62
N PRO A 65 24.57 -5.01 -8.63
CA PRO A 65 23.72 -5.60 -9.67
C PRO A 65 23.94 -5.05 -11.07
N PHE A 66 24.34 -3.79 -11.18
CA PHE A 66 24.48 -3.10 -12.47
C PHE A 66 25.93 -2.75 -12.82
N ARG A 67 26.90 -3.29 -12.08
CA ARG A 67 28.32 -3.04 -12.35
C ARG A 67 28.69 -3.51 -13.76
N GLY A 68 29.37 -2.64 -14.52
CA GLY A 68 29.85 -2.94 -15.87
C GLY A 68 28.80 -2.85 -16.98
N GLN A 69 27.55 -2.46 -16.66
CA GLN A 69 26.52 -2.23 -17.67
C GLN A 69 26.68 -0.82 -18.28
N ALA A 70 26.73 -0.76 -19.61
CA ALA A 70 26.89 0.51 -20.32
C ALA A 70 25.68 1.42 -20.10
N GLY A 71 25.94 2.70 -19.77
CA GLY A 71 24.89 3.70 -19.54
C GLY A 71 24.14 3.56 -18.21
N VAL A 72 24.54 2.62 -17.35
CA VAL A 72 23.94 2.43 -16.02
C VAL A 72 24.96 2.81 -14.94
N ARG A 73 24.48 3.46 -13.88
CA ARG A 73 25.30 3.81 -12.72
C ARG A 73 25.61 2.57 -11.89
N PRO A 74 26.90 2.20 -11.74
CA PRO A 74 27.30 0.98 -11.04
C PRO A 74 27.07 1.04 -9.51
N GLU A 75 26.81 2.23 -8.96
CA GLU A 75 26.46 2.44 -7.55
C GLU A 75 25.07 1.93 -7.19
N ILE A 76 24.18 1.76 -8.17
CA ILE A 76 22.77 1.41 -7.93
C ILE A 76 22.69 0.01 -7.33
N TRP A 77 22.02 -0.09 -6.19
CA TRP A 77 21.61 -1.34 -5.55
C TRP A 77 20.17 -1.73 -5.93
N ALA A 78 19.25 -0.77 -5.90
CA ALA A 78 17.86 -0.92 -6.30
C ALA A 78 17.31 0.43 -6.83
N SER A 79 16.24 0.39 -7.63
CA SER A 79 15.67 1.57 -8.30
C SER A 79 14.17 1.73 -8.07
N GLY A 80 13.60 2.81 -8.58
CA GLY A 80 12.14 3.01 -8.61
C GLY A 80 11.55 3.49 -7.29
N PHE A 81 12.28 4.35 -6.57
CA PHE A 81 11.78 4.99 -5.34
C PHE A 81 11.44 6.45 -5.60
N ARG A 82 10.48 6.99 -4.84
CA ARG A 82 10.17 8.42 -4.87
C ARG A 82 11.05 9.18 -3.89
N GLU A 83 11.01 8.79 -2.63
CA GLU A 83 11.74 9.41 -1.53
C GLU A 83 11.97 8.36 -0.42
N PRO A 84 13.01 7.50 -0.58
CA PRO A 84 13.37 6.51 0.43
C PRO A 84 13.96 7.22 1.66
N TRP A 85 13.08 7.66 2.56
CA TRP A 85 13.36 8.65 3.60
C TRP A 85 14.22 8.08 4.74
N ARG A 86 13.81 6.94 5.33
CA ARG A 86 14.65 6.17 6.26
C ARG A 86 14.62 4.70 5.90
N PHE A 87 15.73 4.05 6.17
CA PHE A 87 15.85 2.61 6.08
C PHE A 87 16.66 2.05 7.25
N SER A 88 16.50 0.76 7.47
CA SER A 88 17.27 -0.01 8.45
C SER A 88 17.48 -1.44 7.98
N TRP A 89 18.54 -2.05 8.48
CA TRP A 89 18.80 -3.47 8.29
C TRP A 89 18.28 -4.23 9.51
N ASP A 90 17.54 -5.31 9.26
CA ASP A 90 17.35 -6.33 10.27
C ASP A 90 18.65 -7.15 10.38
N ALA A 91 19.33 -7.06 11.52
CA ALA A 91 20.58 -7.78 11.76
C ALA A 91 20.40 -9.30 11.85
N LYS A 92 19.20 -9.81 12.11
CA LYS A 92 18.91 -11.25 12.20
C LYS A 92 18.58 -11.85 10.84
N THR A 93 17.76 -11.19 10.03
CA THR A 93 17.35 -11.72 8.72
C THR A 93 18.22 -11.22 7.56
N GLY A 94 18.88 -10.08 7.73
CA GLY A 94 19.58 -9.39 6.65
C GLY A 94 18.64 -8.64 5.71
N ASP A 95 17.37 -8.45 6.06
CA ASP A 95 16.42 -7.68 5.24
C ASP A 95 16.67 -6.17 5.38
N LEU A 96 16.66 -5.46 4.24
CA LEU A 96 16.69 -4.01 4.18
C LEU A 96 15.27 -3.45 4.12
N TRP A 97 14.81 -2.85 5.22
CA TRP A 97 13.51 -2.20 5.32
C TRP A 97 13.60 -0.73 4.97
N VAL A 98 12.67 -0.23 4.16
CA VAL A 98 12.65 1.17 3.69
C VAL A 98 11.26 1.75 3.85
N GLY A 99 11.16 2.95 4.42
CA GLY A 99 9.99 3.81 4.28
C GLY A 99 10.19 4.73 3.08
N ASP A 100 9.34 4.60 2.06
CA ASP A 100 9.35 5.41 0.84
C ASP A 100 8.15 6.37 0.85
N VAL A 101 8.43 7.67 0.91
CA VAL A 101 7.38 8.70 0.96
C VAL A 101 6.76 8.81 -0.41
N GLY A 102 5.51 8.39 -0.52
CA GLY A 102 4.75 8.46 -1.77
C GLY A 102 4.19 9.85 -2.03
N GLN A 103 3.35 9.99 -3.05
CA GLN A 103 2.97 11.30 -3.55
C GLN A 103 1.58 11.75 -3.10
N ASN A 104 0.55 11.20 -3.73
CA ASN A 104 -0.82 11.68 -3.63
C ASN A 104 -1.75 10.62 -3.07
N ARG A 105 -1.39 9.34 -3.24
CA ARG A 105 -2.33 8.24 -2.98
C ARG A 105 -1.87 7.39 -1.82
N TYR A 106 -0.59 7.03 -1.76
CA TYR A 106 -0.09 6.07 -0.79
C TYR A 106 1.24 6.49 -0.19
N GLU A 107 1.49 5.99 1.01
CA GLU A 107 2.81 5.86 1.64
C GLU A 107 3.23 4.39 1.59
N GLU A 108 4.53 4.09 1.56
CA GLU A 108 5.02 2.73 1.29
C GLU A 108 6.08 2.26 2.30
N VAL A 109 5.95 1.00 2.72
CA VAL A 109 6.95 0.26 3.49
C VAL A 109 7.39 -0.94 2.65
N ALA A 110 8.68 -1.00 2.31
CA ALA A 110 9.25 -2.01 1.43
C ALA A 110 10.38 -2.80 2.09
N ILE A 111 10.56 -4.05 1.67
CA ILE A 111 11.81 -4.81 1.85
C ILE A 111 12.54 -4.80 0.51
N VAL A 112 13.75 -4.26 0.47
CA VAL A 112 14.52 -4.03 -0.75
C VAL A 112 15.62 -5.07 -0.90
N ARG A 113 15.71 -5.71 -2.07
CA ARG A 113 16.78 -6.65 -2.41
C ARG A 113 17.56 -6.18 -3.65
N ARG A 114 18.67 -6.88 -3.87
CA ARG A 114 19.63 -6.62 -4.95
C ARG A 114 18.94 -6.56 -6.32
N GLY A 115 19.06 -5.42 -7.00
CA GLY A 115 18.65 -5.22 -8.40
C GLY A 115 17.15 -5.01 -8.59
N GLU A 116 16.37 -4.88 -7.52
CA GLU A 116 14.92 -4.69 -7.62
C GLU A 116 14.55 -3.29 -8.11
N ASN A 117 13.39 -3.20 -8.75
CA ASN A 117 12.75 -1.95 -9.16
C ASN A 117 11.42 -1.80 -8.44
N HIS A 118 11.30 -0.80 -7.56
CA HIS A 118 10.11 -0.54 -6.73
C HIS A 118 9.04 0.30 -7.44
N GLY A 119 9.26 0.62 -8.72
CA GLY A 119 8.19 0.97 -9.63
C GLY A 119 7.76 2.42 -9.68
N TRP A 120 8.21 3.31 -8.79
CA TRP A 120 7.93 4.74 -8.95
C TRP A 120 8.57 5.27 -10.25
N ASN A 121 7.90 6.04 -11.11
CA ASN A 121 6.52 6.57 -11.01
C ASN A 121 5.45 5.78 -11.80
N VAL A 122 5.73 4.54 -12.17
CA VAL A 122 4.80 3.66 -12.89
C VAL A 122 3.72 3.11 -11.95
N ILE A 123 4.08 2.81 -10.72
CA ILE A 123 3.20 2.33 -9.63
C ILE A 123 3.40 3.22 -8.40
N GLU A 124 2.35 3.39 -7.60
CA GLU A 124 2.39 4.00 -6.26
C GLU A 124 1.53 3.12 -5.33
N GLY A 125 2.15 2.52 -4.32
CA GLY A 125 1.56 1.45 -3.53
C GLY A 125 1.33 0.20 -4.37
N PHE A 126 0.09 -0.31 -4.38
CA PHE A 126 -0.32 -1.45 -5.21
C PHE A 126 -1.04 -1.05 -6.50
N THR A 127 -1.05 0.24 -6.86
CA THR A 127 -1.90 0.76 -7.94
C THR A 127 -1.09 1.44 -9.05
N PRO A 128 -1.45 1.28 -10.34
CA PRO A 128 -0.83 2.02 -11.43
C PRO A 128 -0.88 3.54 -11.21
N HIS A 129 0.22 4.24 -11.48
CA HIS A 129 0.35 5.70 -11.36
C HIS A 129 0.50 6.40 -12.71
N SER A 130 1.43 5.94 -13.55
CA SER A 130 1.70 6.54 -14.86
C SER A 130 2.20 5.50 -15.85
N ASP A 131 1.78 5.59 -17.11
CA ASP A 131 2.33 4.74 -18.18
C ASP A 131 3.56 5.36 -18.87
N ARG A 132 3.95 6.60 -18.51
CA ARG A 132 4.97 7.37 -19.25
C ARG A 132 6.35 6.69 -19.33
N TYR A 133 6.77 6.04 -18.25
CA TYR A 133 8.05 5.34 -18.15
C TYR A 133 7.89 3.82 -18.02
N LYS A 134 6.67 3.32 -18.29
CA LYS A 134 6.37 1.89 -18.23
C LYS A 134 7.11 1.17 -19.35
N LYS A 135 7.86 0.13 -18.99
CA LYS A 135 8.56 -0.76 -19.92
C LYS A 135 7.96 -2.15 -19.79
N ALA A 136 7.66 -2.81 -20.91
CA ALA A 136 6.97 -4.10 -20.92
C ALA A 136 7.77 -5.24 -20.27
N GLU A 137 9.10 -5.15 -20.30
CA GLU A 137 10.01 -6.23 -19.86
C GLU A 137 10.61 -6.01 -18.45
N VAL A 138 10.05 -5.08 -17.67
CA VAL A 138 10.56 -4.76 -16.32
C VAL A 138 9.65 -5.38 -15.25
N THR A 139 10.24 -6.19 -14.38
CA THR A 139 9.55 -6.70 -13.18
C THR A 139 9.55 -5.61 -12.11
N LEU A 140 8.37 -5.20 -11.66
CA LEU A 140 8.19 -4.25 -10.57
C LEU A 140 7.97 -5.01 -9.26
N THR A 141 8.59 -4.51 -8.19
CA THR A 141 8.53 -5.10 -6.85
C THR A 141 7.58 -4.28 -5.99
N PRO A 142 6.45 -4.84 -5.55
CA PRO A 142 5.50 -4.12 -4.72
C PRO A 142 6.07 -3.86 -3.30
N PRO A 143 5.55 -2.87 -2.57
CA PRO A 143 5.84 -2.73 -1.15
C PRO A 143 5.31 -3.92 -0.36
N VAL A 144 5.81 -4.10 0.87
CA VAL A 144 5.23 -5.05 1.83
C VAL A 144 3.88 -4.50 2.30
N TRP A 145 3.83 -3.20 2.59
CA TRP A 145 2.61 -2.52 3.00
C TRP A 145 2.54 -1.13 2.40
N SER A 146 1.32 -0.72 2.03
CA SER A 146 1.04 0.65 1.64
C SER A 146 -0.22 1.11 2.36
N TYR A 147 -0.23 2.37 2.79
CA TYR A 147 -1.41 2.98 3.41
C TYR A 147 -1.75 4.29 2.74
N SER A 148 -3.03 4.66 2.77
CA SER A 148 -3.49 5.84 2.05
C SER A 148 -2.94 7.13 2.68
N ARG A 149 -2.83 8.19 1.87
CA ARG A 149 -2.45 9.54 2.32
C ARG A 149 -3.39 10.17 3.39
N ARG A 150 -4.46 9.47 3.76
CA ARG A 150 -5.37 9.82 4.88
C ARG A 150 -4.94 9.20 6.20
N GLN A 151 -4.40 7.98 6.16
CA GLN A 151 -3.93 7.29 7.36
C GLN A 151 -2.62 7.89 7.88
N GLY A 152 -1.78 8.34 6.95
CA GLY A 152 -0.59 9.15 7.21
C GLY A 152 -0.11 9.81 5.91
N ALA A 153 0.82 10.75 6.01
CA ALA A 153 1.17 11.64 4.92
C ALA A 153 2.67 11.94 4.85
N SER A 154 3.51 11.10 5.45
CA SER A 154 4.95 11.05 5.23
C SER A 154 5.50 9.91 6.09
N VAL A 155 5.64 8.72 5.50
CA VAL A 155 6.21 7.56 6.19
C VAL A 155 7.61 7.90 6.65
N THR A 156 7.88 7.69 7.93
CA THR A 156 9.21 7.90 8.49
C THR A 156 10.09 6.69 8.28
N GLY A 157 9.55 5.48 8.22
CA GLY A 157 10.32 4.24 8.34
C GLY A 157 10.59 3.87 9.80
N GLY A 158 11.44 2.87 10.03
CA GLY A 158 11.50 2.20 11.32
C GLY A 158 12.56 1.11 11.45
N PHE A 159 12.36 0.20 12.42
CA PHE A 159 13.26 -0.90 12.76
C PHE A 159 12.49 -2.17 13.07
N VAL A 160 13.09 -3.32 12.77
CA VAL A 160 12.60 -4.62 13.29
C VAL A 160 12.93 -4.70 14.78
N TYR A 161 11.93 -5.04 15.59
CA TYR A 161 12.07 -5.13 17.05
C TYR A 161 12.70 -6.46 17.47
N HIS A 162 13.81 -6.36 18.20
CA HIS A 162 14.51 -7.49 18.84
C HIS A 162 14.85 -7.20 20.30
N GLY A 163 14.16 -6.23 20.91
CA GLY A 163 14.29 -5.89 22.32
C GLY A 163 13.70 -6.97 23.22
N LYS A 164 14.02 -6.90 24.51
CA LYS A 164 13.61 -7.91 25.50
C LYS A 164 12.35 -7.52 26.26
N LYS A 165 11.99 -6.22 26.26
CA LYS A 165 10.86 -5.71 27.06
C LYS A 165 9.49 -6.06 26.46
N ALA A 166 9.41 -6.30 25.16
CA ALA A 166 8.17 -6.64 24.46
C ALA A 166 8.33 -7.92 23.60
N PRO A 167 8.50 -9.10 24.20
CA PRO A 167 8.79 -10.34 23.47
C PRO A 167 7.70 -10.74 22.45
N ALA A 168 6.47 -10.26 22.62
CA ALA A 168 5.39 -10.51 21.67
C ALA A 168 5.59 -9.81 20.30
N LEU A 169 6.46 -8.79 20.25
CA LEU A 169 6.81 -8.03 19.05
C LEU A 169 8.14 -8.48 18.42
N GLU A 170 8.74 -9.57 18.89
CA GLU A 170 9.97 -10.11 18.32
C GLU A 170 9.81 -10.34 16.81
N GLY A 171 10.68 -9.70 16.01
CA GLY A 171 10.67 -9.80 14.55
C GLY A 171 9.61 -8.94 13.85
N TRP A 172 8.87 -8.09 14.56
CA TRP A 172 7.91 -7.15 13.96
C TRP A 172 8.61 -5.85 13.57
N TYR A 173 8.27 -5.32 12.40
CA TYR A 173 8.74 -4.02 11.95
C TYR A 173 7.92 -2.90 12.59
N ILE A 174 8.57 -2.04 13.37
CA ILE A 174 7.96 -0.90 14.04
C ILE A 174 8.33 0.37 13.27
N PHE A 175 7.33 1.08 12.73
CA PHE A 175 7.54 2.27 11.92
C PHE A 175 6.55 3.37 12.27
N ALA A 176 6.90 4.61 11.91
CA ALA A 176 6.09 5.79 12.17
C ALA A 176 5.76 6.55 10.89
N ASP A 177 4.82 7.48 11.02
CA ASP A 177 4.50 8.50 10.03
C ASP A 177 4.64 9.89 10.65
N HIS A 178 5.34 10.77 9.93
CA HIS A 178 5.71 12.10 10.39
C HIS A 178 4.47 12.98 10.61
N GLU A 179 3.53 12.99 9.67
CA GLU A 179 2.38 13.89 9.71
C GLU A 179 1.29 13.44 10.68
N SER A 180 0.86 12.18 10.59
CA SER A 180 -0.18 11.63 11.46
C SER A 180 0.30 11.34 12.89
N ARG A 181 1.63 11.20 13.06
CA ARG A 181 2.31 10.78 14.29
C ARG A 181 1.98 9.34 14.70
N ARG A 182 1.26 8.59 13.87
CA ARG A 182 0.92 7.20 14.17
C ARG A 182 2.18 6.35 14.10
N VAL A 183 2.19 5.32 14.94
CA VAL A 183 3.24 4.31 15.00
C VAL A 183 2.56 2.96 14.86
N TRP A 184 3.09 2.12 13.99
CA TRP A 184 2.56 0.79 13.71
C TRP A 184 3.59 -0.30 13.98
N ALA A 185 3.08 -1.49 14.27
CA ALA A 185 3.81 -2.74 14.25
C ALA A 185 3.28 -3.62 13.11
N LEU A 186 4.18 -4.11 12.26
CA LEU A 186 3.89 -4.95 11.11
C LEU A 186 4.63 -6.28 11.21
N SER A 187 3.92 -7.38 11.02
CA SER A 187 4.50 -8.70 10.77
C SER A 187 4.21 -9.13 9.35
N GLN A 188 5.16 -9.84 8.76
CA GLN A 188 5.06 -10.34 7.38
C GLN A 188 5.68 -11.71 7.26
N LYS A 189 5.24 -12.44 6.23
CA LYS A 189 5.87 -13.64 5.73
C LYS A 189 6.03 -13.51 4.22
N ASP A 190 7.27 -13.66 3.74
CA ASP A 190 7.61 -13.56 2.30
C ASP A 190 7.03 -12.30 1.62
N ARG A 191 7.20 -11.14 2.28
CA ARG A 191 6.65 -9.81 1.90
C ARG A 191 5.13 -9.70 1.91
N THR A 192 4.42 -10.71 2.39
CA THR A 192 2.97 -10.66 2.60
C THR A 192 2.69 -10.30 4.05
N VAL A 193 1.91 -9.24 4.29
CA VAL A 193 1.51 -8.84 5.64
C VAL A 193 0.69 -9.95 6.30
N GLU A 194 1.12 -10.39 7.48
CA GLU A 194 0.33 -11.27 8.33
C GLU A 194 -0.53 -10.46 9.30
N LYS A 195 0.05 -9.41 9.91
CA LYS A 195 -0.67 -8.46 10.77
C LYS A 195 -0.08 -7.05 10.68
N ILE A 196 -0.95 -6.06 10.82
CA ILE A 196 -0.62 -4.65 11.00
C ILE A 196 -1.45 -4.11 12.17
N VAL A 197 -0.79 -3.44 13.11
CA VAL A 197 -1.41 -2.90 14.33
C VAL A 197 -0.91 -1.47 14.53
N GLU A 198 -1.82 -0.52 14.70
CA GLU A 198 -1.44 0.82 15.20
C GLU A 198 -1.20 0.71 16.71
N ILE A 199 0.04 0.87 17.13
CA ILE A 199 0.45 0.61 18.52
C ILE A 199 0.37 1.87 19.38
N CYS A 200 0.58 3.05 18.79
CA CYS A 200 0.36 4.33 19.47
C CYS A 200 0.29 5.49 18.48
N GLN A 201 -0.01 6.67 19.03
CA GLN A 201 0.18 7.94 18.34
C GLN A 201 1.16 8.78 19.15
N ALA A 202 2.29 9.14 18.54
CA ALA A 202 3.33 9.92 19.17
C ALA A 202 2.85 11.34 19.53
N PRO A 203 3.38 11.94 20.61
CA PRO A 203 2.98 13.28 21.03
C PRO A 203 3.46 14.39 20.08
N THR A 204 4.35 14.07 19.15
CA THR A 204 4.95 15.01 18.18
C THR A 204 5.18 14.31 16.84
N ARG A 205 5.45 15.07 15.79
CA ARG A 205 5.87 14.52 14.50
C ARG A 205 7.19 13.77 14.66
N VAL A 206 7.25 12.56 14.10
CA VAL A 206 8.42 11.69 14.21
C VAL A 206 9.30 11.90 12.98
N VAL A 207 10.56 12.27 13.18
CA VAL A 207 11.53 12.45 12.06
C VAL A 207 12.42 11.22 11.88
N SER A 208 12.58 10.42 12.93
CA SER A 208 13.29 9.15 12.90
C SER A 208 12.84 8.26 14.06
N ILE A 209 13.01 6.96 13.90
CA ILE A 209 13.12 6.01 15.01
C ILE A 209 14.63 5.74 15.22
N SER A 210 15.05 5.39 16.42
CA SER A 210 16.39 4.86 16.70
C SER A 210 16.28 3.60 17.53
N GLN A 211 17.26 2.71 17.37
CA GLN A 211 17.38 1.47 18.12
C GLN A 211 18.56 1.54 19.09
N THR A 212 18.36 1.15 20.34
CA THR A 212 19.41 1.04 21.33
C THR A 212 20.15 -0.30 21.18
N PRO A 213 21.38 -0.45 21.73
CA PRO A 213 22.15 -1.71 21.60
C PRO A 213 21.44 -2.96 22.15
N ASP A 214 20.51 -2.79 23.08
CA ASP A 214 19.67 -3.86 23.65
C ASP A 214 18.40 -4.15 22.82
N GLY A 215 18.21 -3.50 21.67
CA GLY A 215 17.12 -3.75 20.73
C GLY A 215 15.84 -2.98 21.01
N GLU A 216 15.84 -2.09 22.03
CA GLU A 216 14.70 -1.23 22.34
C GLU A 216 14.64 -0.02 21.40
N LEU A 217 13.45 0.58 21.25
CA LEU A 217 13.22 1.64 20.26
C LEU A 217 12.92 2.99 20.92
N GLN A 218 13.34 4.05 20.23
CA GLN A 218 13.11 5.43 20.63
C GLN A 218 12.61 6.25 19.43
N LEU A 219 11.72 7.20 19.68
CA LEU A 219 11.22 8.14 18.67
C LEU A 219 11.99 9.45 18.77
N VAL A 220 12.41 9.99 17.63
CA VAL A 220 13.03 11.31 17.52
C VAL A 220 11.96 12.31 17.10
N GLY A 221 11.63 13.22 18.01
CA GLY A 221 10.59 14.22 17.82
C GLY A 221 11.09 15.44 17.04
N PHE A 222 10.37 15.81 15.98
CA PHE A 222 10.70 16.95 15.14
C PHE A 222 10.43 18.29 15.85
N ASN A 223 9.16 18.57 16.19
CA ASN A 223 8.78 19.86 16.77
C ASN A 223 9.16 20.00 18.24
N SER A 224 9.23 18.89 18.97
CA SER A 224 9.55 18.93 20.39
C SER A 224 11.04 19.00 20.69
N GLY A 225 11.90 18.59 19.74
CA GLY A 225 13.33 18.47 19.94
C GLY A 225 13.73 17.41 20.98
N LYS A 226 12.83 16.45 21.26
CA LYS A 226 13.02 15.42 22.29
C LYS A 226 13.17 14.03 21.68
N ILE A 227 13.88 13.17 22.40
CA ILE A 227 13.89 11.72 22.18
C ILE A 227 12.93 11.09 23.18
N TYR A 228 12.02 10.24 22.70
CA TYR A 228 11.03 9.54 23.51
C TYR A 228 11.37 8.05 23.51
N GLN A 229 11.48 7.44 24.69
CA GLN A 229 11.54 5.99 24.79
C GLN A 229 10.17 5.42 24.44
N LEU A 230 10.11 4.45 23.52
CA LEU A 230 8.87 3.76 23.19
C LEU A 230 8.68 2.61 24.19
N ASP A 231 7.62 2.68 25.00
CA ASP A 231 7.28 1.60 25.94
C ASP A 231 6.37 0.56 25.26
N LEU A 232 6.99 -0.47 24.72
CA LEU A 232 6.28 -1.52 23.99
C LEU A 232 5.74 -2.64 24.90
N SER A 233 5.96 -2.57 26.21
CA SER A 233 5.66 -3.67 27.14
C SER A 233 4.16 -4.00 27.30
N SER A 234 3.29 -3.06 26.90
CA SER A 234 1.83 -3.17 27.03
C SER A 234 1.08 -3.09 25.69
N VAL A 235 1.78 -3.29 24.57
CA VAL A 235 1.15 -3.28 23.25
C VAL A 235 0.16 -4.43 23.11
N GLU A 236 -1.10 -4.09 22.86
CA GLU A 236 -2.14 -5.05 22.47
C GLU A 236 -1.99 -5.34 20.96
N LEU A 237 -1.65 -6.59 20.61
CA LEU A 237 -1.46 -7.03 19.22
C LEU A 237 -2.77 -7.50 18.56
N ASP A 238 -3.90 -7.02 19.07
CA ASP A 238 -5.18 -7.22 18.42
C ASP A 238 -5.10 -6.54 17.04
N PRO A 239 -5.32 -7.29 15.94
CA PRO A 239 -5.26 -6.71 14.61
C PRO A 239 -6.28 -5.58 14.49
N LEU A 240 -5.97 -4.59 13.64
CA LEU A 240 -6.98 -3.61 13.22
C LEU A 240 -8.24 -4.38 12.78
N GLU A 241 -9.37 -4.04 13.40
CA GLU A 241 -10.60 -4.80 13.17
C GLU A 241 -11.16 -4.38 11.83
N MET A 242 -11.05 -5.27 10.84
CA MET A 242 -11.70 -5.07 9.54
C MET A 242 -13.20 -5.34 9.70
N ARG A 243 -13.97 -4.27 9.81
CA ARG A 243 -15.42 -4.36 9.83
C ARG A 243 -15.92 -4.47 8.40
N VAL A 244 -16.54 -5.60 8.07
CA VAL A 244 -17.20 -5.79 6.78
C VAL A 244 -18.49 -4.97 6.78
N LEU A 245 -18.55 -3.95 5.92
CA LEU A 245 -19.74 -3.13 5.70
C LEU A 245 -20.64 -3.73 4.62
N ALA A 246 -20.03 -4.31 3.57
CA ALA A 246 -20.70 -5.08 2.53
C ALA A 246 -19.80 -6.25 2.12
N SER A 247 -20.31 -7.47 2.20
CA SER A 247 -19.50 -8.68 1.94
C SER A 247 -19.15 -8.83 0.46
N THR A 248 -17.95 -9.33 0.18
CA THR A 248 -17.61 -9.95 -1.12
C THR A 248 -18.11 -11.39 -1.16
N ALA A 249 -18.20 -11.96 -2.35
CA ALA A 249 -18.43 -13.39 -2.57
C ALA A 249 -17.20 -14.28 -2.30
N GLU A 250 -16.06 -13.65 -1.95
CA GLU A 250 -14.77 -14.30 -1.66
C GLU A 250 -14.89 -15.45 -0.65
N LYS A 251 -15.59 -15.21 0.47
CA LYS A 251 -15.71 -16.17 1.58
C LYS A 251 -17.00 -16.98 1.55
N ALA A 252 -18.11 -16.32 1.23
CA ALA A 252 -19.45 -16.92 1.20
C ALA A 252 -20.26 -16.37 0.01
N PRO A 253 -21.29 -17.08 -0.48
CA PRO A 253 -22.17 -16.55 -1.51
C PRO A 253 -22.79 -15.22 -1.06
N VAL A 254 -22.78 -14.22 -1.94
CA VAL A 254 -23.52 -12.97 -1.76
C VAL A 254 -24.47 -12.84 -2.94
N ILE A 255 -25.75 -12.67 -2.69
CA ILE A 255 -26.74 -12.57 -3.77
C ILE A 255 -26.69 -11.17 -4.38
N SER A 256 -26.62 -11.15 -5.71
CA SER A 256 -26.73 -9.94 -6.52
C SER A 256 -27.68 -10.19 -7.69
N ARG A 257 -28.31 -9.12 -8.17
CA ARG A 257 -29.02 -9.13 -9.44
C ARG A 257 -28.12 -8.64 -10.55
N HIS A 258 -28.28 -9.21 -11.74
CA HIS A 258 -27.47 -8.84 -12.89
C HIS A 258 -28.21 -8.87 -14.22
N VAL A 259 -27.69 -8.09 -15.17
CA VAL A 259 -28.00 -8.15 -16.59
C VAL A 259 -26.71 -8.02 -17.40
N VAL A 260 -26.74 -8.51 -18.63
CA VAL A 260 -25.61 -8.50 -19.57
C VAL A 260 -25.84 -7.59 -20.78
N SER A 261 -26.92 -6.82 -20.73
CA SER A 261 -27.29 -5.79 -21.71
C SER A 261 -27.51 -4.48 -20.97
N ASP A 262 -27.19 -3.36 -21.61
CA ASP A 262 -27.32 -2.02 -21.04
C ASP A 262 -28.74 -1.82 -20.45
N PRO A 263 -28.86 -1.64 -19.12
CA PRO A 263 -30.14 -1.45 -18.44
C PRO A 263 -30.75 -0.04 -18.65
N GLY A 264 -30.04 0.86 -19.34
CA GLY A 264 -30.47 2.22 -19.56
C GLY A 264 -30.11 3.17 -18.40
N PRO A 265 -30.45 4.46 -18.52
CA PRO A 265 -30.03 5.48 -17.58
C PRO A 265 -30.64 5.27 -16.18
N GLY A 266 -29.89 5.63 -15.15
CA GLY A 266 -30.36 5.57 -13.76
C GLY A 266 -30.32 4.18 -13.13
N TRP A 267 -29.81 3.17 -13.84
CA TRP A 267 -29.65 1.80 -13.32
C TRP A 267 -28.82 1.72 -12.03
N ASN A 268 -28.01 2.73 -11.71
CA ASN A 268 -27.21 2.83 -10.49
C ASN A 268 -27.96 3.47 -9.31
N ALA A 269 -29.16 4.03 -9.52
CA ALA A 269 -29.93 4.71 -8.49
C ALA A 269 -30.50 3.73 -7.44
N VAL A 270 -30.75 4.24 -6.24
CA VAL A 270 -31.24 3.44 -5.10
C VAL A 270 -32.61 2.81 -5.38
N ASP A 271 -33.47 3.55 -6.06
CA ASP A 271 -34.88 3.26 -6.33
C ASP A 271 -35.13 2.67 -7.73
N PHE A 272 -34.06 2.40 -8.49
CA PHE A 272 -34.17 1.68 -9.75
C PHE A 272 -34.74 0.28 -9.53
N ASP A 273 -35.78 -0.06 -10.30
CA ASP A 273 -36.45 -1.36 -10.28
C ASP A 273 -35.64 -2.39 -11.09
N ASP A 274 -34.89 -3.22 -10.38
CA ASP A 274 -34.13 -4.34 -10.93
C ASP A 274 -34.83 -5.69 -10.71
N SER A 275 -36.13 -5.71 -10.40
CA SER A 275 -36.86 -6.96 -10.10
C SER A 275 -36.90 -7.94 -11.28
N SER A 276 -36.71 -7.47 -12.51
CA SER A 276 -36.63 -8.28 -13.72
C SER A 276 -35.23 -8.85 -14.00
N TRP A 277 -34.22 -8.43 -13.25
CA TRP A 277 -32.83 -8.86 -13.46
C TRP A 277 -32.62 -10.28 -12.92
N THR A 278 -31.62 -10.97 -13.46
CA THR A 278 -31.32 -12.34 -13.02
C THR A 278 -30.65 -12.31 -11.66
N GLU A 279 -31.17 -13.05 -10.69
CA GLU A 279 -30.60 -13.15 -9.36
C GLU A 279 -29.66 -14.37 -9.25
N SER A 280 -28.44 -14.14 -8.77
CA SER A 280 -27.42 -15.19 -8.62
C SER A 280 -26.34 -14.81 -7.61
N SER A 281 -25.42 -15.73 -7.30
CA SER A 281 -24.31 -15.45 -6.40
C SER A 281 -23.22 -14.60 -7.07
N GLY A 282 -22.72 -13.60 -6.36
CA GLY A 282 -21.54 -12.81 -6.72
C GLY A 282 -20.27 -13.65 -6.89
N GLY A 283 -19.23 -13.05 -7.46
CA GLY A 283 -18.10 -13.80 -8.03
C GLY A 283 -18.41 -14.20 -9.47
N TYR A 284 -18.66 -13.19 -10.32
CA TYR A 284 -19.03 -13.37 -11.72
C TYR A 284 -17.76 -13.45 -12.57
N GLY A 285 -17.56 -14.55 -13.29
CA GLY A 285 -16.38 -14.68 -14.13
C GLY A 285 -16.30 -16.00 -14.88
N THR A 286 -15.17 -16.26 -15.53
CA THR A 286 -14.94 -17.56 -16.19
C THR A 286 -14.14 -18.52 -15.32
N ARG A 287 -14.38 -19.83 -15.48
CA ARG A 287 -13.61 -20.83 -14.73
C ARG A 287 -12.14 -20.75 -15.13
N GLY A 288 -11.27 -20.70 -14.12
CA GLY A 288 -9.82 -20.66 -14.32
C GLY A 288 -9.21 -19.27 -14.22
N THR A 289 -9.99 -18.21 -14.00
CA THR A 289 -9.46 -16.88 -13.74
C THR A 289 -8.58 -16.88 -12.48
N PRO A 290 -7.29 -16.51 -12.57
CA PRO A 290 -6.39 -16.49 -11.42
C PRO A 290 -6.95 -15.64 -10.27
N GLY A 291 -6.92 -16.17 -9.05
CA GLY A 291 -7.42 -15.48 -7.85
C GLY A 291 -8.95 -15.32 -7.77
N GLY A 292 -9.70 -15.76 -8.79
CA GLY A 292 -11.15 -15.61 -8.86
C GLY A 292 -11.89 -16.68 -8.06
N VAL A 293 -12.91 -16.26 -7.30
CA VAL A 293 -13.87 -17.17 -6.64
C VAL A 293 -15.15 -17.18 -7.46
N ILE A 294 -15.15 -17.98 -8.54
CA ILE A 294 -16.26 -18.01 -9.49
C ILE A 294 -17.44 -18.78 -8.90
N ARG A 295 -18.54 -18.08 -8.65
CA ARG A 295 -19.81 -18.68 -8.21
C ARG A 295 -20.91 -18.58 -9.26
N THR A 296 -20.83 -17.57 -10.13
CA THR A 296 -21.71 -17.45 -11.30
C THR A 296 -20.85 -17.25 -12.54
N GLU A 297 -21.16 -18.01 -13.59
CA GLU A 297 -20.42 -17.94 -14.85
C GLU A 297 -20.93 -16.76 -15.68
N TRP A 298 -20.01 -15.91 -16.14
CA TRP A 298 -20.30 -14.75 -16.98
C TRP A 298 -19.30 -14.71 -18.15
N ARG A 299 -19.80 -14.45 -19.37
CA ARG A 299 -19.01 -14.53 -20.62
C ARG A 299 -19.29 -13.40 -21.62
N SER A 300 -20.27 -12.52 -21.38
CA SER A 300 -20.52 -11.38 -22.28
C SER A 300 -19.44 -10.31 -22.15
N SER A 301 -19.46 -9.32 -23.03
CA SER A 301 -18.59 -8.14 -22.94
C SER A 301 -18.91 -7.29 -21.72
N ASP A 302 -20.16 -7.25 -21.29
CA ASP A 302 -20.58 -6.37 -20.20
C ASP A 302 -21.45 -7.11 -19.20
N ILE A 303 -21.35 -6.67 -17.95
CA ILE A 303 -22.26 -7.05 -16.87
C ILE A 303 -22.55 -5.83 -16.01
N TRP A 304 -23.83 -5.68 -15.68
CA TRP A 304 -24.31 -4.75 -14.68
C TRP A 304 -24.80 -5.54 -13.49
N LEU A 305 -24.33 -5.18 -12.30
CA LEU A 305 -24.67 -5.82 -11.04
C LEU A 305 -25.35 -4.80 -10.13
N ARG A 306 -26.35 -5.25 -9.39
CA ARG A 306 -26.97 -4.51 -8.30
C ARG A 306 -27.18 -5.41 -7.10
N ARG A 307 -26.92 -4.88 -5.91
CA ARG A 307 -27.28 -5.56 -4.67
C ARG A 307 -27.52 -4.58 -3.55
N GLU A 308 -28.34 -5.02 -2.60
CA GLU A 308 -28.58 -4.30 -1.37
C GLU A 308 -27.69 -4.78 -0.24
N PHE A 309 -27.34 -3.87 0.67
CA PHE A 309 -26.73 -4.20 1.95
C PHE A 309 -27.23 -3.24 3.02
N PHE A 310 -27.16 -3.68 4.28
CA PHE A 310 -27.76 -2.98 5.40
C PHE A 310 -26.70 -2.61 6.43
N LEU A 311 -26.66 -1.33 6.80
CA LEU A 311 -25.77 -0.83 7.85
C LEU A 311 -26.54 -0.60 9.15
N PRO A 312 -25.91 -0.77 10.33
CA PRO A 312 -26.57 -0.56 11.62
C PRO A 312 -27.15 0.87 11.78
N ASP A 313 -28.19 1.03 12.59
CA ASP A 313 -28.84 2.34 12.84
C ASP A 313 -27.87 3.42 13.35
N HIS A 314 -26.85 3.00 14.09
CA HIS A 314 -25.80 3.86 14.65
C HIS A 314 -24.62 4.09 13.69
N PHE A 315 -24.63 3.51 12.48
CA PHE A 315 -23.56 3.73 11.51
C PHE A 315 -23.47 5.20 11.13
N ARG A 316 -22.28 5.78 11.20
CA ARG A 316 -21.99 7.12 10.69
C ARG A 316 -20.64 7.04 10.00
N ALA A 317 -20.59 7.43 8.72
CA ALA A 317 -19.32 7.66 8.06
C ALA A 317 -18.63 8.82 8.80
N LYS A 318 -17.54 8.52 9.49
CA LYS A 318 -16.70 9.54 10.14
C LYS A 318 -15.87 10.27 9.08
N GLU A 319 -15.48 11.51 9.37
CA GLU A 319 -14.27 12.06 8.76
C GLU A 319 -13.13 11.08 9.08
N ASP A 320 -12.38 10.65 8.06
CA ASP A 320 -11.37 9.57 8.15
C ASP A 320 -11.91 8.17 8.42
N SER A 321 -13.10 7.83 7.92
CA SER A 321 -13.73 6.51 8.13
C SER A 321 -12.91 5.29 7.68
N ASN A 322 -11.75 5.44 7.00
CA ASN A 322 -10.90 4.34 6.54
C ASN A 322 -11.67 3.23 5.78
N ILE A 323 -12.72 3.62 5.05
CA ILE A 323 -13.51 2.70 4.25
C ILE A 323 -12.77 2.44 2.93
N SER A 324 -12.63 1.17 2.59
CA SER A 324 -12.05 0.70 1.33
C SER A 324 -13.04 -0.20 0.60
N LEU A 325 -13.01 -0.10 -0.72
CA LEU A 325 -13.62 -1.03 -1.63
C LEU A 325 -12.75 -2.29 -1.71
N ARG A 326 -13.23 -3.40 -1.14
CA ARG A 326 -12.61 -4.70 -1.32
C ARG A 326 -13.07 -5.27 -2.65
N VAL A 327 -12.19 -5.36 -3.64
CA VAL A 327 -12.56 -5.69 -5.02
C VAL A 327 -11.56 -6.63 -5.68
N HIS A 328 -12.07 -7.55 -6.49
CA HIS A 328 -11.31 -8.24 -7.51
C HIS A 328 -12.06 -8.07 -8.83
N HIS A 329 -11.39 -7.49 -9.81
CA HIS A 329 -11.93 -7.31 -11.14
C HIS A 329 -10.87 -7.69 -12.18
N ASP A 330 -11.33 -8.21 -13.30
CA ASP A 330 -10.52 -8.48 -14.48
C ASP A 330 -11.18 -7.75 -15.65
N GLU A 331 -10.62 -6.58 -15.96
CA GLU A 331 -11.07 -5.51 -16.87
C GLU A 331 -11.78 -4.31 -16.20
N ASP A 332 -12.01 -3.26 -16.99
CA ASP A 332 -12.47 -1.95 -16.53
C ASP A 332 -13.79 -2.08 -15.76
N ALA A 333 -13.83 -1.58 -14.52
CA ALA A 333 -15.02 -1.59 -13.67
C ALA A 333 -15.35 -0.22 -13.08
N GLU A 334 -16.64 0.12 -13.09
CA GLU A 334 -17.21 1.32 -12.48
C GLU A 334 -18.08 0.92 -11.29
N ILE A 335 -17.78 1.47 -10.11
CA ILE A 335 -18.50 1.13 -8.87
C ILE A 335 -19.31 2.33 -8.38
N TYR A 336 -20.54 2.08 -7.97
CA TYR A 336 -21.47 3.07 -7.44
C TYR A 336 -21.99 2.65 -6.07
N LEU A 337 -22.17 3.65 -5.19
CA LEU A 337 -22.88 3.51 -3.93
C LEU A 337 -24.02 4.53 -3.89
N ASN A 338 -25.24 4.02 -3.68
CA ASN A 338 -26.45 4.84 -3.59
C ASN A 338 -26.61 5.86 -4.74
N GLY A 339 -26.27 5.46 -5.97
CA GLY A 339 -26.32 6.31 -7.16
C GLY A 339 -25.07 7.14 -7.43
N SER A 340 -24.19 7.33 -6.44
CA SER A 340 -22.95 8.08 -6.64
C SER A 340 -21.83 7.17 -7.14
N ARG A 341 -21.11 7.59 -8.18
CA ARG A 341 -19.91 6.90 -8.68
C ARG A 341 -18.78 7.08 -7.66
N ILE A 342 -18.22 5.97 -7.18
CA ILE A 342 -17.23 5.99 -6.08
C ILE A 342 -15.84 5.53 -6.50
N ALA A 343 -15.72 4.75 -7.59
CA ALA A 343 -14.45 4.25 -8.07
C ALA A 343 -14.51 3.94 -9.56
N ASP A 344 -13.38 4.22 -10.22
CA ASP A 344 -13.06 3.85 -11.59
C ASP A 344 -11.83 2.95 -11.54
N LEU A 345 -12.02 1.70 -11.92
CA LEU A 345 -11.03 0.64 -11.76
C LEU A 345 -10.60 0.17 -13.15
N PRO A 346 -9.60 0.81 -13.77
CA PRO A 346 -9.13 0.39 -15.07
C PRO A 346 -8.34 -0.92 -14.97
N ARG A 347 -8.32 -1.71 -16.04
CA ARG A 347 -7.55 -2.97 -16.14
C ARG A 347 -8.01 -4.02 -15.12
N TRP A 348 -7.10 -4.79 -14.55
CA TRP A 348 -7.39 -5.94 -13.71
C TRP A 348 -6.56 -5.96 -12.44
N THR A 349 -7.02 -6.71 -11.44
CA THR A 349 -6.24 -7.13 -10.26
C THR A 349 -5.93 -8.61 -10.34
N GLN A 350 -4.90 -9.08 -9.63
CA GLN A 350 -4.56 -10.52 -9.58
C GLN A 350 -5.36 -11.30 -8.53
N GLY A 351 -6.20 -10.60 -7.78
CA GLY A 351 -6.95 -11.10 -6.63
C GLY A 351 -7.68 -9.96 -5.93
N TYR A 352 -8.25 -10.25 -4.76
CA TYR A 352 -8.92 -9.23 -3.94
C TYR A 352 -7.91 -8.25 -3.36
N THR A 353 -8.15 -6.96 -3.61
CA THR A 353 -7.40 -5.84 -3.05
C THR A 353 -8.35 -4.87 -2.38
N ASP A 354 -7.84 -4.06 -1.46
CA ASP A 354 -8.61 -3.03 -0.77
C ASP A 354 -8.22 -1.66 -1.35
N VAL A 355 -9.15 -1.03 -2.08
CA VAL A 355 -8.98 0.29 -2.70
C VAL A 355 -9.69 1.35 -1.84
N PRO A 356 -8.98 2.30 -1.21
CA PRO A 356 -9.60 3.36 -0.42
C PRO A 356 -10.61 4.18 -1.24
N ILE A 357 -11.79 4.45 -0.67
CA ILE A 357 -12.80 5.31 -1.34
C ILE A 357 -12.73 6.74 -0.81
N PRO A 358 -13.14 7.76 -1.59
CA PRO A 358 -13.16 9.13 -1.10
C PRO A 358 -14.10 9.35 0.11
N ASP A 359 -13.78 10.26 1.04
CA ASP A 359 -14.64 10.45 2.23
C ASP A 359 -16.02 11.00 1.83
N GLU A 360 -16.07 11.85 0.82
CA GLU A 360 -17.33 12.28 0.19
C GLU A 360 -18.11 11.12 -0.41
N ALA A 361 -17.41 10.13 -0.98
CA ALA A 361 -18.03 8.88 -1.45
C ALA A 361 -18.51 8.01 -0.29
N ALA A 362 -17.81 8.00 0.85
CA ALA A 362 -18.25 7.30 2.06
C ALA A 362 -19.49 7.96 2.70
N LYS A 363 -19.64 9.29 2.61
CA LYS A 363 -20.80 10.04 3.14
C LYS A 363 -22.12 9.69 2.47
N VAL A 364 -22.10 9.05 1.28
CA VAL A 364 -23.32 8.56 0.63
C VAL A 364 -23.91 7.34 1.35
N LEU A 365 -23.10 6.64 2.15
CA LEU A 365 -23.56 5.52 2.97
C LEU A 365 -24.44 6.04 4.11
N ARG A 366 -25.52 5.32 4.37
CA ARG A 366 -26.51 5.67 5.40
C ARG A 366 -26.86 4.47 6.26
N PRO A 367 -27.35 4.70 7.49
CA PRO A 367 -28.00 3.65 8.26
C PRO A 367 -29.11 2.96 7.46
N GLY A 368 -29.30 1.67 7.68
CA GLY A 368 -30.29 0.87 6.96
C GLY A 368 -29.87 0.56 5.53
N ARG A 369 -30.82 0.67 4.59
CA ARG A 369 -30.70 0.19 3.20
C ARG A 369 -29.73 1.04 2.37
N ASN A 370 -28.74 0.37 1.78
CA ASN A 370 -27.81 0.89 0.79
C ASN A 370 -27.79 0.00 -0.45
N VAL A 371 -27.43 0.57 -1.60
CA VAL A 371 -27.30 -0.14 -2.87
C VAL A 371 -25.87 0.00 -3.38
N MET A 372 -25.25 -1.13 -3.74
CA MET A 372 -24.03 -1.18 -4.52
C MET A 372 -24.38 -1.58 -5.95
N ALA A 373 -23.95 -0.76 -6.91
CA ALA A 373 -24.12 -1.02 -8.32
C ALA A 373 -22.75 -1.07 -9.00
N ILE A 374 -22.57 -1.99 -9.96
CA ILE A 374 -21.28 -2.25 -10.61
C ILE A 374 -21.53 -2.42 -12.10
N HIS A 375 -20.75 -1.74 -12.93
CA HIS A 375 -20.61 -2.08 -14.35
C HIS A 375 -19.19 -2.58 -14.55
N CYS A 376 -19.04 -3.73 -15.19
CA CYS A 376 -17.73 -4.23 -15.61
C CYS A 376 -17.78 -4.48 -17.11
N SER A 377 -16.81 -3.90 -17.83
CA SER A 377 -16.66 -4.02 -19.27
C SER A 377 -15.42 -4.84 -19.58
N ASN A 378 -15.65 -6.07 -20.00
CA ASN A 378 -14.64 -7.02 -20.43
C ASN A 378 -14.29 -6.84 -21.92
N LYS A 379 -13.02 -6.56 -22.20
CA LYS A 379 -12.48 -6.42 -23.56
C LYS A 379 -11.60 -7.61 -23.97
N GLY A 380 -11.38 -8.59 -23.08
CA GLY A 380 -10.68 -9.86 -23.29
C GLY A 380 -10.10 -10.43 -21.98
N GLY A 381 -9.56 -11.65 -21.99
CA GLY A 381 -8.86 -12.22 -20.82
C GLY A 381 -9.72 -13.13 -19.93
N GLY A 382 -9.43 -13.14 -18.62
CA GLY A 382 -9.98 -14.09 -17.65
C GLY A 382 -11.41 -13.78 -17.19
N GLN A 383 -11.85 -12.51 -17.24
CA GLN A 383 -13.18 -12.03 -16.83
C GLN A 383 -13.50 -12.38 -15.38
N TYR A 384 -13.53 -11.36 -14.52
CA TYR A 384 -13.96 -11.52 -13.14
C TYR A 384 -14.48 -10.19 -12.59
N ILE A 385 -15.52 -10.23 -11.78
CA ILE A 385 -15.93 -9.08 -10.99
C ILE A 385 -16.61 -9.53 -9.70
N ASP A 386 -16.10 -9.01 -8.60
CA ASP A 386 -16.75 -9.03 -7.29
C ASP A 386 -16.21 -7.89 -6.43
N ALA A 387 -17.11 -7.25 -5.67
CA ALA A 387 -16.73 -6.13 -4.83
C ALA A 387 -17.48 -6.16 -3.49
N GLY A 388 -16.99 -5.40 -2.53
CA GLY A 388 -17.49 -5.26 -1.18
C GLY A 388 -16.92 -4.01 -0.52
N LEU A 389 -17.34 -3.75 0.72
CA LEU A 389 -16.86 -2.62 1.51
C LEU A 389 -16.34 -3.13 2.84
N VAL A 390 -15.16 -2.65 3.20
CA VAL A 390 -14.51 -2.92 4.47
C VAL A 390 -14.11 -1.60 5.11
N GLU A 391 -14.16 -1.55 6.43
CA GLU A 391 -13.74 -0.41 7.23
C GLU A 391 -12.65 -0.86 8.20
N VAL A 392 -11.53 -0.15 8.20
CA VAL A 392 -10.47 -0.40 9.18
C VAL A 392 -10.84 0.29 10.49
N VAL A 393 -11.24 -0.47 11.50
CA VAL A 393 -11.61 0.06 12.82
C VAL A 393 -10.43 -0.09 13.77
N SER A 394 -9.89 1.04 14.26
CA SER A 394 -8.92 1.01 15.35
C SER A 394 -9.65 0.78 16.68
N ARG A 395 -9.31 -0.32 17.37
CA ARG A 395 -9.74 -0.49 18.76
C ARG A 395 -8.93 0.47 19.62
N THR A 396 -9.48 1.65 19.91
CA THR A 396 -8.94 2.49 20.98
C THR A 396 -9.54 1.99 22.29
N SER A 397 -8.89 1.02 22.95
CA SER A 397 -9.25 0.64 24.32
C SER A 397 -8.77 1.76 25.27
N GLY A 398 -9.63 2.13 26.23
CA GLY A 398 -9.46 3.28 27.13
C GLY A 398 -8.37 3.16 28.19
N LYS A 399 -7.22 2.55 27.89
CA LYS A 399 -6.05 2.49 28.79
C LYS A 399 -4.90 3.34 28.25
N LYS A 400 -3.96 3.69 29.15
CA LYS A 400 -2.82 4.57 28.86
C LYS A 400 -2.14 4.13 27.57
N ARG A 401 -2.11 5.03 26.58
CA ARG A 401 -1.38 4.82 25.32
C ARG A 401 0.12 4.70 25.63
N PRO A 402 0.83 3.75 24.99
CA PRO A 402 2.27 3.54 25.21
C PRO A 402 3.13 4.71 24.73
#